data_AF-A0A7W7ZCS9-F1
#
_entry.id   AF-A0A7W7ZCS9-F1
#
_cell.length_a   1.000
_cell.length_b   1.000
_cell.length_c   1.000
_cell.angle_alpha   90.00
_cell.angle_beta   90.00
_cell.angle_gamma   90.00
#
_symmetry.space_group_name_H-M   'P 1'
#
loop_
_entity.id
_entity.type
_entity.pdbx_description
1 polymer ?
#
loop_
_entity_poly.entity_id
_entity_poly.type
_entity_poly.pdbx_seq_one_letter_code
_entity_poly.pdbx_strand_id
1 'polypeptide(L)'
;MKTVISVRSMLLAAALLSSPITIFYGAALQAQSSTATAKVGILNREQAAAILPEKVFYRGLSAPIQARNSGGVRFADSKLVLTALVDTSGYSTAVKETYQAYLITEVPLMLGDQKLAPGAYGFGFIADDKMVVMDLGANQLLSTTTTRDAALPRPNPLQVLPDPGSASRYRLYLGRSYVTFEAAPKQN
;
A
#
# COMPACT_ATOMS: atom_id res chain seq x y z
N MET A 1 35.67 20.57 66.00
CA MET A 1 35.49 21.86 66.72
C MET A 1 34.03 22.30 66.55
N LYS A 2 33.37 22.54 67.69
CA LYS A 2 32.09 23.25 67.91
C LYS A 2 30.75 22.52 67.63
N THR A 3 30.35 21.79 68.67
CA THR A 3 29.01 21.60 69.28
C THR A 3 28.14 22.88 69.31
N VAL A 4 26.80 22.69 69.49
CA VAL A 4 25.76 23.52 70.17
C VAL A 4 24.44 23.46 69.34
N ILE A 5 23.20 23.18 69.79
CA ILE A 5 22.50 23.11 71.10
C ILE A 5 21.25 22.20 70.96
N SER A 6 20.81 21.61 72.08
CA SER A 6 19.57 20.83 72.25
C SER A 6 18.51 21.61 73.05
N VAL A 7 17.20 21.45 72.76
CA VAL A 7 16.05 21.56 73.71
C VAL A 7 14.88 20.75 73.09
N ARG A 8 14.48 19.56 73.59
CA ARG A 8 13.39 19.25 74.57
C ARG A 8 12.03 19.91 74.21
N SER A 9 10.84 19.30 74.21
CA SER A 9 10.26 18.01 74.60
C SER A 9 8.79 17.97 74.12
N MET A 10 8.19 16.77 74.04
CA MET A 10 6.78 16.45 74.33
C MET A 10 5.65 17.09 73.49
N LEU A 11 4.85 16.28 72.77
CA LEU A 11 3.69 15.60 73.36
C LEU A 11 3.02 14.61 72.39
N LEU A 12 2.41 13.60 73.01
CA LEU A 12 1.66 12.45 72.53
C LEU A 12 0.38 12.83 71.76
N ALA A 13 0.02 12.11 70.70
CA ALA A 13 -1.37 11.76 70.40
C ALA A 13 -1.47 10.56 69.45
N ALA A 14 -2.43 9.70 69.76
CA ALA A 14 -2.52 8.32 69.34
C ALA A 14 -3.34 8.11 68.05
N ALA A 15 -2.93 7.05 67.32
CA ALA A 15 -3.77 5.96 66.82
C ALA A 15 -4.77 6.14 65.67
N LEU A 16 -4.83 5.03 64.91
CA LEU A 16 -5.92 4.39 64.18
C LEU A 16 -5.81 4.34 62.66
N LEU A 17 -5.61 3.09 62.22
CA LEU A 17 -5.66 2.57 60.86
C LEU A 17 -6.97 2.92 60.16
N SER A 18 -6.87 3.36 58.91
CA SER A 18 -7.91 3.09 57.91
C SER A 18 -7.31 3.11 56.50
N SER A 19 -7.24 1.93 55.89
CA SER A 19 -6.86 1.76 54.49
C SER A 19 -8.01 2.20 53.58
N PRO A 20 -7.80 3.09 52.59
CA PRO A 20 -8.81 3.30 51.56
C PRO A 20 -8.69 2.23 50.47
N ILE A 21 -9.71 1.36 50.38
CA ILE A 21 -9.99 0.54 49.20
C ILE A 21 -10.20 1.50 48.03
N THR A 22 -9.22 1.53 47.12
CA THR A 22 -9.30 2.34 45.90
C THR A 22 -10.13 1.58 44.88
N ILE A 23 -11.40 1.98 44.74
CA ILE A 23 -12.30 1.51 43.68
C ILE A 23 -11.80 2.10 42.36
N PHE A 24 -11.16 1.27 41.52
CA PHE A 24 -10.85 1.63 40.15
C PHE A 24 -12.16 1.69 39.35
N TYR A 25 -12.62 2.91 39.03
CA TYR A 25 -13.58 3.10 37.96
C TYR A 25 -12.93 2.69 36.64
N GLY A 26 -13.48 1.67 35.99
CA GLY A 26 -13.07 1.25 34.66
C GLY A 26 -13.35 2.36 33.65
N ALA A 27 -12.31 3.08 33.24
CA ALA A 27 -12.36 3.95 32.08
C ALA A 27 -12.48 3.04 30.84
N ALA A 28 -13.66 3.00 30.24
CA ALA A 28 -13.83 2.45 28.91
C ALA A 28 -12.89 3.21 27.95
N LEU A 29 -11.88 2.52 27.43
CA LEU A 29 -11.11 3.02 26.28
C LEU A 29 -12.09 3.16 25.11
N GLN A 30 -12.58 4.39 24.89
CA GLN A 30 -13.09 4.78 23.60
C GLN A 30 -11.89 4.75 22.64
N ALA A 31 -11.77 3.65 21.90
CA ALA A 31 -10.93 3.58 20.72
C ALA A 31 -11.42 4.66 19.75
N GLN A 32 -10.79 5.84 19.81
CA GLN A 32 -10.92 6.87 18.80
C GLN A 32 -10.29 6.29 17.53
N SER A 33 -11.14 5.65 16.74
CA SER A 33 -10.87 5.39 15.33
C SER A 33 -10.73 6.76 14.69
N SER A 34 -9.50 7.28 14.64
CA SER A 34 -9.18 8.43 13.83
C SER A 34 -9.43 8.00 12.38
N THR A 35 -10.59 8.37 11.86
CA THR A 35 -10.84 8.36 10.43
C THR A 35 -9.95 9.44 9.82
N ALA A 36 -8.66 9.12 9.69
CA ALA A 36 -7.76 9.85 8.83
C ALA A 36 -8.43 9.85 7.46
N THR A 37 -8.92 11.02 7.04
CA THR A 37 -9.53 11.19 5.72
C THR A 37 -8.52 10.65 4.71
N ALA A 38 -8.90 9.56 4.05
CA ALA A 38 -8.02 8.81 3.19
C ALA A 38 -7.54 9.75 2.07
N LYS A 39 -6.27 10.18 2.14
CA LYS A 39 -5.74 11.19 1.23
C LYS A 39 -5.85 10.68 -0.21
N VAL A 40 -6.52 11.47 -1.05
CA VAL A 40 -6.59 11.26 -2.50
C VAL A 40 -5.20 11.47 -3.09
N GLY A 41 -4.83 10.61 -4.05
CA GLY A 41 -3.55 10.67 -4.75
C GLY A 41 -2.77 9.37 -4.68
N ILE A 42 -1.48 9.47 -4.99
CA ILE A 42 -0.58 8.32 -5.06
C ILE A 42 -0.37 7.73 -3.66
N LEU A 43 -0.52 6.42 -3.57
CA LEU A 43 -0.19 5.63 -2.39
C LEU A 43 1.27 5.22 -2.47
N ASN A 44 2.04 5.57 -1.44
CA ASN A 44 3.41 5.07 -1.31
C ASN A 44 3.42 3.58 -0.93
N ARG A 45 4.61 2.97 -0.95
CA ARG A 45 4.77 1.54 -0.66
C ARG A 45 4.22 1.14 0.71
N GLU A 46 4.35 1.98 1.74
CA GLU A 46 3.86 1.69 3.08
C GLU A 46 2.32 1.68 3.11
N GLN A 47 1.69 2.66 2.45
CA GLN A 47 0.24 2.76 2.35
C GLN A 47 -0.38 1.67 1.48
N ALA A 48 0.26 1.34 0.35
CA ALA A 48 -0.21 0.27 -0.53
C ALA A 48 -0.04 -1.11 0.13
N ALA A 49 1.10 -1.37 0.77
CA ALA A 49 1.38 -2.60 1.50
C ALA A 49 0.37 -2.87 2.63
N ALA A 50 -0.12 -1.83 3.30
CA ALA A 50 -1.10 -1.98 4.37
C ALA A 50 -2.50 -2.43 3.89
N ILE A 51 -2.79 -2.29 2.59
CA ILE A 51 -4.12 -2.58 2.01
C ILE A 51 -4.07 -3.86 1.15
N LEU A 52 -2.95 -4.10 0.49
CA LEU A 52 -2.78 -5.24 -0.40
C LEU A 52 -2.88 -6.58 0.35
N PRO A 53 -3.47 -7.62 -0.28
CA PRO A 53 -3.44 -8.96 0.28
C PRO A 53 -2.00 -9.52 0.27
N GLU A 54 -1.62 -10.25 1.32
CA GLU A 54 -0.28 -10.84 1.44
C GLU A 54 0.02 -11.87 0.34
N LYS A 55 -1.02 -12.55 -0.15
CA LYS A 55 -0.95 -13.54 -1.22
C LYS A 55 -2.01 -13.30 -2.26
N VAL A 56 -1.67 -13.57 -3.51
CA VAL A 56 -2.53 -13.39 -4.68
C VAL A 56 -2.67 -14.70 -5.44
N PHE A 57 -3.84 -14.90 -6.04
CA PHE A 57 -4.18 -16.11 -6.79
C PHE A 57 -3.88 -15.91 -8.29
N TYR A 58 -3.28 -16.91 -8.93
CA TYR A 58 -3.08 -16.93 -10.38
C TYR A 58 -2.92 -18.36 -10.87
N ARG A 59 -3.75 -18.77 -11.83
CA ARG A 59 -3.73 -20.10 -12.46
C ARG A 59 -3.73 -21.28 -11.48
N GLY A 60 -4.56 -21.24 -10.44
CA GLY A 60 -4.60 -22.31 -9.44
C GLY A 60 -3.48 -22.28 -8.40
N LEU A 61 -2.61 -21.27 -8.45
CA LEU A 61 -1.49 -21.10 -7.54
C LEU A 61 -1.70 -19.85 -6.67
N SER A 62 -1.18 -19.88 -5.45
CA SER A 62 -1.16 -18.73 -4.55
C SER A 62 0.29 -18.30 -4.34
N ALA A 63 0.61 -17.07 -4.73
CA ALA A 63 1.95 -16.50 -4.66
C ALA A 63 1.98 -15.34 -3.65
N PRO A 64 3.03 -15.20 -2.82
CA PRO A 64 3.18 -14.04 -1.98
C PRO A 64 3.55 -12.81 -2.81
N ILE A 65 3.08 -11.63 -2.38
CA ILE A 65 3.50 -10.37 -2.97
C ILE A 65 4.78 -9.84 -2.32
N GLN A 66 5.53 -9.02 -3.05
CA GLN A 66 6.63 -8.24 -2.48
C GLN A 66 6.08 -6.87 -2.05
N ALA A 67 5.47 -6.80 -0.88
CA ALA A 67 4.82 -5.58 -0.38
C ALA A 67 5.74 -4.33 -0.38
N ARG A 68 7.06 -4.51 -0.22
CA ARG A 68 8.07 -3.43 -0.33
C ARG A 68 8.18 -2.80 -1.73
N ASN A 69 7.75 -3.53 -2.75
CA ASN A 69 7.73 -3.16 -4.16
C ASN A 69 6.26 -3.02 -4.61
N SER A 70 5.54 -2.13 -3.93
CA SER A 70 4.12 -1.86 -4.16
C SER A 70 3.86 -0.37 -4.33
N GLY A 71 2.71 -0.05 -4.91
CA GLY A 71 2.22 1.30 -5.06
C GLY A 71 0.76 1.31 -5.47
N GLY A 72 0.22 2.50 -5.64
CA GLY A 72 -1.17 2.63 -6.06
C GLY A 72 -1.64 4.06 -6.16
N VAL A 73 -2.93 4.22 -6.42
CA VAL A 73 -3.63 5.49 -6.46
C VAL A 73 -4.95 5.33 -5.73
N ARG A 74 -5.26 6.29 -4.87
CA ARG A 74 -6.60 6.50 -4.32
C ARG A 74 -7.28 7.64 -5.06
N PHE A 75 -8.42 7.37 -5.68
CA PHE A 75 -9.22 8.37 -6.37
C PHE A 75 -10.12 9.14 -5.41
N ALA A 76 -10.76 10.21 -5.92
CA ALA A 76 -11.61 11.09 -5.13
C ALA A 76 -12.84 10.40 -4.53
N ASP A 77 -13.32 9.32 -5.16
CA ASP A 77 -14.41 8.47 -4.66
C ASP A 77 -13.92 7.37 -3.72
N SER A 78 -12.71 7.52 -3.18
CA SER A 78 -12.00 6.53 -2.32
C SER A 78 -11.69 5.20 -2.98
N LYS A 79 -12.00 5.02 -4.27
CA LYS A 79 -11.66 3.81 -5.00
C LYS A 79 -10.17 3.70 -5.24
N LEU A 80 -9.70 2.47 -5.34
CA LEU A 80 -8.29 2.14 -5.35
C LEU A 80 -7.84 1.50 -6.66
N VAL A 81 -6.60 1.83 -7.02
CA VAL A 81 -5.74 1.04 -7.87
C VAL A 81 -4.53 0.66 -7.04
N LEU A 82 -4.26 -0.63 -6.92
CA LEU A 82 -3.14 -1.17 -6.15
C LEU A 82 -2.33 -2.11 -7.03
N THR A 83 -1.03 -2.08 -6.84
CA THR A 83 -0.12 -2.96 -7.56
C THR A 83 1.08 -3.34 -6.70
N ALA A 84 1.57 -4.56 -6.89
CA ALA A 84 2.79 -5.04 -6.28
C ALA A 84 3.47 -6.10 -7.14
N LEU A 85 4.79 -6.22 -6.99
CA LEU A 85 5.51 -7.38 -7.54
C LEU A 85 5.03 -8.67 -6.88
N VAL A 86 5.03 -9.75 -7.65
CA VAL A 86 4.74 -11.09 -7.15
C VAL A 86 6.05 -11.85 -7.01
N ASP A 87 6.21 -12.57 -5.91
CA ASP A 87 7.31 -13.52 -5.77
C ASP A 87 7.00 -14.78 -6.58
N THR A 88 7.52 -14.80 -7.80
CA THR A 88 7.42 -15.94 -8.72
C THR A 88 8.67 -16.82 -8.68
N SER A 89 9.45 -16.78 -7.60
CA SER A 89 10.52 -17.75 -7.39
C SER A 89 9.96 -19.17 -7.39
N GLY A 90 10.62 -20.08 -8.12
CA GLY A 90 10.14 -21.45 -8.32
C GLY A 90 9.06 -21.64 -9.40
N TYR A 91 8.52 -20.58 -10.00
CA TYR A 91 7.56 -20.70 -11.12
C TYR A 91 8.28 -20.96 -12.45
N SER A 92 7.52 -21.50 -13.42
CA SER A 92 7.98 -21.65 -14.81
C SER A 92 8.35 -20.31 -15.45
N THR A 93 9.25 -20.32 -16.42
CA THR A 93 9.69 -19.11 -17.15
C THR A 93 8.52 -18.36 -17.76
N ALA A 94 7.56 -19.07 -18.38
CA ALA A 94 6.38 -18.46 -18.97
C ALA A 94 5.55 -17.66 -17.94
N VAL A 95 5.40 -18.16 -16.71
CA VAL A 95 4.70 -17.42 -15.65
C VAL A 95 5.54 -16.25 -15.13
N LYS A 96 6.85 -16.42 -15.00
CA LYS A 96 7.74 -15.32 -14.59
C LYS A 96 7.73 -14.16 -15.58
N GLU A 97 7.53 -14.41 -16.86
CA GLU A 97 7.48 -13.37 -17.89
C GLU A 97 6.15 -12.60 -17.88
N THR A 98 5.01 -13.27 -17.79
CA THR A 98 3.70 -12.61 -17.93
C THR A 98 3.03 -12.26 -16.61
N TYR A 99 3.52 -12.79 -15.49
CA TYR A 99 3.00 -12.60 -14.13
C TYR A 99 4.07 -12.06 -13.17
N GLN A 100 4.71 -10.96 -13.57
CA GLN A 100 5.74 -10.31 -12.76
C GLN A 100 5.14 -9.53 -11.58
N ALA A 101 3.94 -9.00 -11.79
CA ALA A 101 3.24 -8.14 -10.85
C ALA A 101 1.74 -8.38 -10.87
N TYR A 102 1.09 -7.93 -9.81
CA TYR A 102 -0.35 -7.98 -9.63
C TYR A 102 -0.93 -6.57 -9.69
N LEU A 103 -2.12 -6.44 -10.26
CA LEU A 103 -2.89 -5.21 -10.38
C LEU A 103 -4.31 -5.46 -9.88
N ILE A 104 -4.75 -4.65 -8.92
CA ILE A 104 -6.14 -4.59 -8.48
C ILE A 104 -6.66 -3.20 -8.85
N THR A 105 -7.83 -3.14 -9.49
CA THR A 105 -8.49 -1.87 -9.78
C THR A 105 -9.98 -1.95 -9.48
N GLU A 106 -10.47 -0.95 -8.75
CA GLU A 106 -11.89 -0.80 -8.40
C GLU A 106 -12.64 0.11 -9.40
N VAL A 107 -11.91 0.72 -10.34
CA VAL A 107 -12.46 1.56 -11.41
C VAL A 107 -12.07 0.99 -12.77
N PRO A 108 -12.84 1.26 -13.83
CA PRO A 108 -12.34 1.04 -15.17
C PRO A 108 -11.11 1.92 -15.40
N LEU A 109 -10.05 1.34 -15.97
CA LEU A 109 -8.81 2.04 -16.28
C LEU A 109 -8.61 2.18 -17.78
N MET A 110 -7.97 3.27 -18.18
CA MET A 110 -7.28 3.36 -19.46
C MET A 110 -5.80 3.06 -19.20
N LEU A 111 -5.27 1.97 -19.77
CA LEU A 111 -3.87 1.57 -19.75
C LEU A 111 -3.27 1.84 -21.13
N GLY A 112 -2.60 2.97 -21.29
CA GLY A 112 -2.39 3.57 -22.61
C GLY A 112 -3.74 3.75 -23.32
N ASP A 113 -3.87 3.18 -24.52
CA ASP A 113 -5.10 3.27 -25.32
C ASP A 113 -6.09 2.13 -25.07
N GLN A 114 -5.80 1.22 -24.12
CA GLN A 114 -6.61 0.04 -23.87
C GLN A 114 -7.44 0.21 -22.59
N LYS A 115 -8.73 -0.17 -22.66
CA LYS A 115 -9.62 -0.14 -21.50
C LYS A 115 -9.55 -1.44 -20.72
N LEU A 116 -9.36 -1.35 -19.41
CA LEU A 116 -9.40 -2.47 -18.46
C LEU A 116 -10.58 -2.30 -17.51
N ALA A 117 -11.36 -3.36 -17.31
CA ALA A 117 -12.47 -3.35 -16.36
C ALA A 117 -11.97 -3.37 -14.90
N PRO A 118 -12.82 -3.03 -13.92
CA PRO A 118 -12.55 -3.33 -12.51
C PRO A 118 -12.29 -4.83 -12.31
N GLY A 119 -11.30 -5.16 -11.47
CA GLY A 119 -10.93 -6.54 -11.20
C GLY A 119 -9.53 -6.71 -10.66
N ALA A 120 -9.05 -7.95 -10.66
CA ALA A 120 -7.71 -8.31 -10.27
C ALA A 120 -7.02 -9.08 -11.40
N TYR A 121 -5.77 -8.70 -11.65
CA TYR A 121 -5.07 -9.06 -12.87
C TYR A 121 -3.60 -9.34 -12.60
N GLY A 122 -3.06 -10.26 -13.38
CA GLY A 122 -1.63 -10.40 -13.55
C GLY A 122 -1.10 -9.47 -14.62
N PHE A 123 0.13 -9.00 -14.49
CA PHE A 123 0.81 -8.34 -15.60
C PHE A 123 2.32 -8.54 -15.58
N GLY A 124 2.93 -8.31 -16.73
CA GLY A 124 4.38 -8.34 -16.90
C GLY A 124 4.81 -7.41 -18.03
N PHE A 125 6.04 -6.90 -17.91
CA PHE A 125 6.70 -6.19 -18.99
C PHE A 125 7.57 -7.20 -19.73
N ILE A 126 7.19 -7.51 -20.95
CA ILE A 126 7.81 -8.53 -21.79
C ILE A 126 8.71 -7.89 -22.85
N ALA A 127 9.25 -8.69 -23.74
CA ALA A 127 10.03 -8.22 -24.89
C ALA A 127 9.24 -7.21 -25.76
N ASP A 128 9.96 -6.55 -26.67
CA ASP A 128 9.41 -5.58 -27.64
C ASP A 128 8.70 -4.37 -27.00
N ASP A 129 9.18 -3.97 -25.83
CA ASP A 129 8.66 -2.85 -25.05
C ASP A 129 7.14 -2.98 -24.80
N LYS A 130 6.66 -4.18 -24.50
CA LYS A 130 5.23 -4.43 -24.23
C LYS A 130 4.97 -4.72 -22.76
N MET A 131 3.83 -4.23 -22.29
CA MET A 131 3.17 -4.74 -21.10
C MET A 131 2.00 -5.61 -21.55
N VAL A 132 1.87 -6.78 -20.94
CA VAL A 132 0.71 -7.65 -21.11
C VAL A 132 -0.07 -7.73 -19.81
N VAL A 133 -1.39 -7.74 -19.91
CA VAL A 133 -2.30 -7.95 -18.78
C VAL A 133 -3.06 -9.25 -18.98
N MET A 134 -3.11 -10.02 -17.92
CA MET A 134 -3.62 -11.38 -17.85
C MET A 134 -4.79 -11.41 -16.85
N ASP A 135 -5.84 -12.15 -17.18
CA ASP A 135 -6.82 -12.53 -16.16
C ASP A 135 -6.23 -13.57 -15.18
N LEU A 136 -7.00 -13.94 -14.15
CA LEU A 136 -6.60 -14.94 -13.16
C LEU A 136 -6.43 -16.36 -13.75
N GLY A 137 -7.02 -16.64 -14.92
CA GLY A 137 -6.86 -17.86 -15.70
C GLY A 137 -5.64 -17.86 -16.63
N ALA A 138 -4.90 -16.74 -16.69
CA ALA A 138 -3.82 -16.45 -17.63
C ALA A 138 -4.21 -16.35 -19.10
N ASN A 139 -5.42 -15.87 -19.36
CA ASN A 139 -5.81 -15.42 -20.69
C ASN A 139 -5.39 -13.96 -20.88
N GLN A 140 -4.81 -13.64 -22.04
CA GLN A 140 -4.38 -12.28 -22.34
C GLN A 140 -5.58 -11.41 -22.65
N LEU A 141 -5.73 -10.35 -21.86
CA LEU A 141 -6.82 -9.39 -22.02
C LEU A 141 -6.40 -8.25 -22.94
N LEU A 142 -5.19 -7.73 -22.75
CA LEU A 142 -4.66 -6.63 -23.54
C LEU A 142 -3.13 -6.66 -23.57
N SER A 143 -2.57 -5.94 -24.54
CA SER A 143 -1.16 -5.59 -24.62
C SER A 143 -1.04 -4.12 -24.97
N THR A 144 -0.12 -3.42 -24.33
CA THR A 144 0.13 -1.99 -24.57
C THR A 144 1.62 -1.70 -24.61
N THR A 145 2.01 -0.63 -25.30
CA THR A 145 3.41 -0.22 -25.41
C THR A 145 3.88 0.43 -24.12
N THR A 146 5.08 0.06 -23.69
CA THR A 146 5.80 0.66 -22.57
C THR A 146 6.74 1.73 -23.09
N THR A 147 7.01 2.73 -22.26
CA THR A 147 7.99 3.78 -22.54
C THR A 147 9.14 3.65 -21.56
N ARG A 148 10.37 3.73 -22.06
CA ARG A 148 11.56 3.73 -21.20
C ARG A 148 11.91 5.15 -20.76
N ASP A 149 11.96 5.39 -19.46
CA ASP A 149 12.41 6.65 -18.87
C ASP A 149 13.90 6.56 -18.49
N ALA A 150 14.76 7.06 -19.37
CA ALA A 150 16.20 7.11 -19.13
C ALA A 150 16.59 8.15 -18.05
N ALA A 151 15.75 9.15 -17.81
CA ALA A 151 16.01 10.22 -16.87
C ALA A 151 15.62 9.87 -15.43
N LEU A 152 14.84 8.80 -15.21
CA LEU A 152 14.39 8.36 -13.90
C LEU A 152 15.59 8.02 -12.98
N PRO A 153 15.86 8.83 -11.93
CA PRO A 153 16.94 8.57 -11.01
C PRO A 153 16.54 7.49 -10.00
N ARG A 154 17.41 6.49 -9.78
CA ARG A 154 17.21 5.41 -8.79
C ARG A 154 15.83 4.73 -8.89
N PRO A 155 15.55 4.00 -9.99
CA PRO A 155 14.27 3.33 -10.16
C PRO A 155 14.05 2.28 -9.07
N ASN A 156 12.87 2.32 -8.44
CA ASN A 156 12.39 1.19 -7.64
C ASN A 156 11.96 0.06 -8.57
N PRO A 157 11.97 -1.21 -8.11
CA PRO A 157 11.55 -2.35 -8.93
C PRO A 157 10.13 -2.19 -9.48
N LEU A 158 9.20 -1.71 -8.66
CA LEU A 158 7.85 -1.31 -9.06
C LEU A 158 7.43 -0.07 -8.29
N GLN A 159 6.87 0.92 -9.00
CA GLN A 159 6.37 2.16 -8.39
C GLN A 159 5.35 2.87 -9.26
N VAL A 160 4.53 3.71 -8.64
CA VAL A 160 3.61 4.61 -9.33
C VAL A 160 4.07 6.05 -9.12
N LEU A 161 4.16 6.82 -10.19
CA LEU A 161 4.55 8.24 -10.17
C LEU A 161 3.51 9.06 -10.94
N PRO A 162 3.40 10.38 -10.68
CA PRO A 162 2.53 11.24 -11.48
C PRO A 162 3.08 11.36 -12.90
N ASP A 163 2.21 11.49 -13.90
CA ASP A 163 2.63 11.84 -15.25
C ASP A 163 2.84 13.37 -15.34
N PRO A 164 4.05 13.88 -15.63
CA PRO A 164 4.28 15.33 -15.75
C PRO A 164 3.39 16.01 -16.80
N GLY A 165 2.84 15.27 -17.77
CA GLY A 165 1.95 15.81 -18.80
C GLY A 165 0.47 15.91 -18.42
N SER A 166 0.04 15.38 -17.26
CA SER A 166 -1.38 15.40 -16.88
C SER A 166 -1.59 15.22 -15.37
N ALA A 167 -2.50 16.01 -14.80
CA ALA A 167 -2.84 15.94 -13.37
C ALA A 167 -3.66 14.69 -12.98
N SER A 168 -4.27 14.01 -13.95
CA SER A 168 -5.15 12.85 -13.72
C SER A 168 -4.56 11.53 -14.21
N ARG A 169 -3.37 11.58 -14.83
CA ARG A 169 -2.66 10.43 -15.36
C ARG A 169 -1.44 10.10 -14.50
N TYR A 170 -1.17 8.82 -14.41
CA TYR A 170 -0.09 8.25 -13.64
C TYR A 170 0.77 7.37 -14.52
N ARG A 171 2.00 7.13 -14.08
CA ARG A 171 2.93 6.19 -14.71
C ARG A 171 3.15 5.02 -13.76
N LEU A 172 2.80 3.83 -14.24
CA LEU A 172 3.10 2.57 -13.57
C LEU A 172 4.45 2.08 -14.09
N TYR A 173 5.47 2.12 -13.24
CA TYR A 173 6.82 1.69 -13.56
C TYR A 173 7.08 0.25 -13.16
N LEU A 174 7.81 -0.43 -14.03
CA LEU A 174 8.61 -1.60 -13.70
C LEU A 174 10.07 -1.28 -14.05
N GLY A 175 10.90 -1.06 -13.03
CA GLY A 175 12.24 -0.51 -13.19
C GLY A 175 12.19 0.87 -13.87
N ARG A 176 12.70 0.95 -15.10
CA ARG A 176 12.71 2.20 -15.91
C ARG A 176 11.67 2.25 -17.01
N SER A 177 10.97 1.14 -17.25
CA SER A 177 9.90 1.13 -18.24
C SER A 177 8.59 1.46 -17.53
N TYR A 178 7.71 2.19 -18.18
CA TYR A 178 6.38 2.49 -17.65
C TYR A 178 5.29 2.36 -18.69
N VAL A 179 4.07 2.16 -18.20
CA VAL A 179 2.85 2.48 -18.94
C VAL A 179 2.15 3.63 -18.26
N THR A 180 1.41 4.43 -19.03
CA THR A 180 0.53 5.42 -18.45
C THR A 180 -0.83 4.80 -18.13
N PHE A 181 -1.43 5.25 -17.04
CA PHE A 181 -2.81 4.91 -16.74
C PHE A 181 -3.59 6.06 -16.12
N GLU A 182 -4.90 6.03 -16.32
CA GLU A 182 -5.86 6.94 -15.69
C GLU A 182 -7.20 6.23 -15.49
N ALA A 183 -8.04 6.77 -14.61
CA ALA A 183 -9.42 6.30 -14.53
C ALA A 183 -10.12 6.57 -15.86
N ALA A 184 -10.84 5.58 -16.39
CA ALA A 184 -11.57 5.76 -17.63
C ALA A 184 -12.65 6.84 -17.45
N PRO A 185 -12.92 7.64 -18.49
CA PRO A 185 -13.98 8.64 -18.43
C PRO A 185 -15.32 7.95 -18.11
N LYS A 186 -16.11 8.56 -17.22
CA LYS A 186 -17.48 8.13 -16.97
C LYS A 186 -18.27 8.31 -18.27
N GLN A 187 -18.81 7.24 -18.81
CA GLN A 187 -19.84 7.35 -19.85
C GLN A 187 -21.08 7.88 -19.16
N ASN A 188 -21.36 9.17 -19.38
CA ASN A 188 -22.59 9.81 -18.93
C ASN A 188 -23.75 9.42 -19.85
#